data_AF-A0A353FH80-F1
#
_entry.id   AF-A0A353FH80-F1
#
_cell.length_a   1.000
_cell.length_b   1.000
_cell.length_c   1.000
_cell.angle_alpha   90.00
_cell.angle_beta   90.00
_cell.angle_gamma   90.00
#
_symmetry.space_group_name_H-M   'P 1'
#
loop_
_entity.id
_entity.type
_entity.pdbx_description
1 polymer ?
#
loop_
_entity_poly.entity_id
_entity_poly.type
_entity_poly.pdbx_seq_one_letter_code
_entity_poly.pdbx_strand_id
1 'polypeptide(L)'
;SKAEIILFDNAFNVLVNNGTATVNTIVGATPSQVDTAMVSLTFTTAKTMAELGAAPFNPFIFIDQDRGREVHLAGKPATDLANSNYFGQDDDDSNPGQGRYYVTSANLPWALNMAQHWDYPAEKEDIVQAYLKFADWAQSGGANYSDWYLQNQPSYRNDGKIY
;
A
#
# COMPACT_ATOMS: atom_id res chain seq x y z
N SER A 1 -17.45 12.46 -8.50
CA SER A 1 -16.21 12.26 -9.26
C SER A 1 -15.07 13.07 -8.70
N LYS A 2 -13.96 12.40 -8.39
CA LYS A 2 -12.68 13.01 -8.00
C LYS A 2 -11.69 12.78 -9.12
N ALA A 3 -10.69 13.65 -9.25
CA ALA A 3 -9.61 13.42 -10.20
C ALA A 3 -8.71 12.27 -9.70
N GLU A 4 -8.34 11.39 -10.62
CA GLU A 4 -7.41 10.29 -10.40
C GLU A 4 -6.14 10.54 -11.22
N ILE A 5 -4.98 10.26 -10.62
CA ILE A 5 -3.69 10.34 -11.31
C ILE A 5 -3.10 8.94 -11.29
N ILE A 6 -3.00 8.32 -12.46
CA ILE A 6 -2.38 7.01 -12.62
C ILE A 6 -0.88 7.21 -12.81
N LEU A 7 -0.08 6.74 -11.83
CA LEU A 7 1.38 6.85 -11.89
C LEU A 7 1.97 5.85 -12.90
N PHE A 8 1.41 4.65 -12.93
CA PHE A 8 1.71 3.58 -13.88
C PHE A 8 0.49 2.66 -13.98
N ASP A 9 0.32 2.02 -15.13
CA ASP A 9 -0.73 1.03 -15.38
C ASP A 9 -0.23 -0.41 -15.34
N ASN A 10 1.07 -0.57 -15.61
CA ASN A 10 1.79 -1.81 -15.47
C ASN A 10 3.08 -1.54 -14.68
N ALA A 11 3.20 -2.17 -13.52
CA ALA A 11 4.38 -2.03 -12.66
C ALA A 11 5.68 -2.44 -13.39
N PHE A 12 5.61 -3.34 -14.37
CA PHE A 12 6.78 -3.75 -15.15
C PHE A 12 7.29 -2.70 -16.15
N ASN A 13 6.50 -1.65 -16.42
CA ASN A 13 6.96 -0.51 -17.22
C ASN A 13 7.90 0.42 -16.42
N VAL A 14 7.78 0.43 -15.09
CA VAL A 14 8.57 1.29 -14.20
C VAL A 14 9.57 0.51 -13.36
N LEU A 15 9.40 -0.80 -13.24
CA LEU A 15 10.29 -1.68 -12.49
C LEU A 15 10.47 -3.01 -13.25
N VAL A 16 11.64 -3.16 -13.88
CA VAL A 16 11.97 -4.34 -14.69
C VAL A 16 12.01 -5.59 -13.81
N ASN A 17 11.38 -6.68 -14.25
CA ASN A 17 11.54 -7.99 -13.61
C ASN A 17 12.71 -8.75 -14.23
N ASN A 18 13.72 -9.10 -13.43
CA ASN A 18 14.93 -9.81 -13.85
C ASN A 18 14.76 -11.34 -13.93
N GLY A 19 13.54 -11.83 -14.20
CA GLY A 19 13.24 -13.25 -14.36
C GLY A 19 12.90 -13.98 -13.05
N THR A 20 12.51 -13.24 -12.02
CA THR A 20 12.08 -13.76 -10.72
C THR A 20 10.55 -13.82 -10.63
N ALA A 21 10.01 -14.62 -9.70
CA ALA A 21 8.56 -14.73 -9.50
C ALA A 21 7.95 -13.39 -9.03
N THR A 22 8.69 -12.66 -8.18
CA THR A 22 8.36 -11.34 -7.66
C THR A 22 9.57 -10.43 -7.83
N VAL A 23 9.36 -9.11 -7.86
CA VAL A 23 10.46 -8.15 -8.03
C VAL A 23 10.88 -7.60 -6.67
N ASN A 24 12.16 -7.70 -6.37
CA ASN A 24 12.74 -7.17 -5.15
C ASN A 24 12.04 -7.61 -3.85
N THR A 25 11.67 -8.88 -3.69
CA THR A 25 11.16 -9.36 -2.39
C THR A 25 11.83 -10.66 -1.91
N ILE A 26 12.58 -11.36 -2.76
CA ILE A 26 13.23 -12.64 -2.43
C ILE A 26 14.70 -12.39 -2.08
N VAL A 27 15.07 -12.64 -0.81
CA VAL A 27 16.46 -12.52 -0.35
C VAL A 27 17.38 -13.45 -1.15
N GLY A 28 18.48 -12.88 -1.67
CA GLY A 28 19.47 -13.61 -2.45
C GLY A 28 19.13 -13.78 -3.95
N ALA A 29 17.94 -13.37 -4.39
CA ALA A 29 17.63 -13.27 -5.82
C ALA A 29 18.35 -12.08 -6.47
N THR A 30 18.49 -12.09 -7.80
CA THR A 30 19.07 -10.96 -8.54
C THR A 30 18.16 -9.74 -8.40
N PRO A 31 18.62 -8.63 -7.79
CA PRO A 31 17.79 -7.46 -7.58
C PRO A 31 17.55 -6.73 -8.90
N SER A 32 16.39 -6.11 -9.01
CA SER A 32 16.08 -5.13 -10.05
C SER A 32 16.47 -3.74 -9.59
N GLN A 33 17.06 -2.96 -10.49
CA GLN A 33 17.40 -1.57 -10.23
C GLN A 33 16.11 -0.78 -9.99
N VAL A 34 16.08 -0.03 -8.88
CA VAL A 34 15.00 0.90 -8.56
C VAL A 34 15.28 2.27 -9.16
N ASP A 35 14.24 2.96 -9.59
CA ASP A 35 14.31 4.32 -10.11
C ASP A 35 13.09 5.14 -9.67
N THR A 36 13.15 6.46 -9.83
CA THR A 36 12.09 7.39 -9.46
C THR A 36 11.16 7.64 -10.64
N ALA A 37 9.88 7.26 -10.51
CA ALA A 37 8.85 7.64 -11.47
C ALA A 37 8.46 9.12 -11.28
N MET A 38 8.66 9.93 -12.32
CA MET A 38 8.30 11.35 -12.31
C MET A 38 7.00 11.58 -13.09
N VAL A 39 5.99 12.14 -12.43
CA VAL A 39 4.72 12.53 -13.06
C VAL A 39 4.65 14.04 -13.16
N SER A 40 4.47 14.54 -14.38
CA SER A 40 4.27 15.96 -14.66
C SER A 40 2.82 16.21 -15.05
N LEU A 41 2.15 17.08 -14.29
CA LEU A 41 0.76 17.48 -14.53
C LEU A 41 0.75 18.90 -15.06
N THR A 42 0.26 19.09 -16.28
CA THR A 42 0.05 20.42 -16.86
C THR A 42 -1.45 20.68 -16.97
N PHE A 43 -1.93 21.68 -16.22
CA PHE A 43 -3.33 22.07 -16.26
C PHE A 43 -3.57 23.13 -17.34
N THR A 44 -4.68 23.01 -18.07
CA THR A 44 -5.10 24.03 -19.05
C THR A 44 -5.50 25.35 -18.40
N THR A 45 -5.95 25.29 -17.15
CA THR A 45 -6.23 26.44 -16.29
C THR A 45 -5.40 26.31 -15.02
N ALA A 46 -4.76 27.40 -14.60
CA ALA A 46 -3.96 27.40 -13.38
C ALA A 46 -4.79 26.92 -12.17
N LYS A 47 -4.22 26.02 -11.38
CA LYS A 47 -4.79 25.48 -10.15
C LYS A 47 -3.94 25.89 -8.96
N THR A 48 -4.61 26.26 -7.87
CA THR A 48 -3.96 26.48 -6.58
C THR A 48 -3.63 25.15 -5.93
N MET A 49 -2.63 25.12 -5.06
CA MET A 49 -2.31 23.92 -4.28
C MET A 49 -3.49 23.44 -3.42
N ALA A 50 -4.32 24.37 -2.93
CA ALA A 50 -5.52 24.05 -2.16
C ALA A 50 -6.54 23.28 -3.01
N GLU A 51 -6.69 23.60 -4.30
CA GLU A 51 -7.58 22.88 -5.22
C GLU A 51 -7.06 21.47 -5.57
N LEU A 52 -5.74 21.25 -5.52
CA LEU A 52 -5.15 19.94 -5.75
C LEU A 52 -5.29 18.98 -4.56
N GLY A 53 -5.65 19.53 -3.39
CA GLY A 53 -5.73 18.80 -2.13
C GLY A 53 -4.37 18.71 -1.41
N ALA A 54 -4.44 18.24 -0.17
CA ALA A 54 -3.26 18.04 0.69
C ALA A 54 -3.07 16.55 1.01
N ALA A 55 -1.82 16.17 1.23
CA ALA A 55 -1.48 14.87 1.75
C ALA A 55 -2.10 14.64 3.16
N PRO A 56 -2.36 13.39 3.56
CA PRO A 56 -2.15 12.16 2.79
C PRO A 56 -3.23 11.94 1.73
N PHE A 57 -2.78 11.59 0.51
CA PHE A 57 -3.66 11.21 -0.60
C PHE A 57 -4.32 9.85 -0.35
N ASN A 58 -5.19 9.43 -1.27
CA ASN A 58 -5.77 8.08 -1.30
C ASN A 58 -5.06 7.24 -2.38
N PRO A 59 -3.85 6.71 -2.12
CA PRO A 59 -3.17 5.85 -3.07
C PRO A 59 -3.95 4.53 -3.24
N PHE A 60 -3.82 3.95 -4.41
CA PHE A 60 -4.41 2.67 -4.74
C PHE A 60 -3.61 1.94 -5.81
N ILE A 61 -3.86 0.64 -5.91
CA ILE A 61 -3.43 -0.20 -7.01
C ILE A 61 -4.65 -0.82 -7.66
N PHE A 62 -4.50 -1.30 -8.89
CA PHE A 62 -5.48 -2.19 -9.50
C PHE A 62 -4.84 -3.54 -9.86
N ILE A 63 -5.62 -4.60 -9.71
CA ILE A 63 -5.18 -5.99 -9.77
C ILE A 63 -5.34 -6.52 -11.20
N ASP A 64 -4.37 -7.28 -11.68
CA ASP A 64 -4.40 -7.95 -13.00
C ASP A 64 -4.69 -7.01 -14.19
N GLN A 65 -4.33 -5.72 -14.05
CA GLN A 65 -4.64 -4.67 -15.03
C GLN A 65 -6.16 -4.43 -15.24
N ASP A 66 -7.01 -5.00 -14.40
CA ASP A 66 -8.45 -4.68 -14.37
C ASP A 66 -8.66 -3.38 -13.60
N ARG A 67 -8.94 -2.29 -14.34
CA ARG A 67 -9.20 -0.96 -13.76
C ARG A 67 -10.35 -0.97 -12.75
N GLY A 68 -11.28 -1.92 -12.81
CA GLY A 68 -12.37 -2.06 -11.84
C GLY A 68 -11.98 -2.80 -10.55
N ARG A 69 -10.84 -3.48 -10.51
CA ARG A 69 -10.41 -4.28 -9.35
C ARG A 69 -9.35 -3.55 -8.55
N GLU A 70 -9.77 -2.69 -7.63
CA GLU A 70 -8.89 -1.80 -6.88
C GLU A 70 -8.63 -2.26 -5.43
N VAL A 71 -7.49 -1.86 -4.87
CA VAL A 71 -7.18 -1.92 -3.44
C VAL A 71 -6.67 -0.57 -2.97
N HIS A 72 -7.24 -0.03 -1.89
CA HIS A 72 -6.84 1.24 -1.28
C HIS A 72 -6.43 1.05 0.19
N LEU A 73 -6.00 2.14 0.83
CA LEU A 73 -5.86 2.20 2.28
C LEU A 73 -7.21 1.96 3.00
N ALA A 74 -7.15 1.33 4.18
CA ALA A 74 -8.33 1.04 4.99
C ALA A 74 -9.20 2.29 5.23
N GLY A 75 -10.52 2.12 5.05
CA GLY A 75 -11.52 3.17 5.22
C GLY A 75 -11.49 4.26 4.14
N LYS A 76 -10.61 4.19 3.14
CA LYS A 76 -10.65 5.11 2.01
C LYS A 76 -11.64 4.61 0.96
N PRO A 77 -12.44 5.50 0.37
CA PRO A 77 -13.37 5.10 -0.68
C PRO A 77 -12.62 4.71 -1.95
N ALA A 78 -13.24 3.81 -2.70
CA ALA A 78 -12.85 3.43 -4.05
C ALA A 78 -12.94 4.62 -5.03
N THR A 79 -12.40 4.44 -6.23
CA THR A 79 -12.62 5.39 -7.32
C THR A 79 -13.99 5.22 -7.98
N ASP A 80 -14.34 6.14 -8.90
CA ASP A 80 -15.58 6.02 -9.67
C ASP A 80 -15.55 4.84 -10.65
N LEU A 81 -14.37 4.32 -10.99
CA LEU A 81 -14.18 3.18 -11.89
C LEU A 81 -14.15 1.83 -11.17
N ALA A 82 -14.14 1.83 -9.83
CA ALA A 82 -14.16 0.60 -9.05
C ALA A 82 -15.44 -0.22 -9.30
N ASN A 83 -15.26 -1.51 -9.55
CA ASN A 83 -16.36 -2.45 -9.66
C ASN A 83 -16.75 -2.93 -8.26
N SER A 84 -17.88 -2.43 -7.74
CA SER A 84 -18.36 -2.78 -6.40
C SER A 84 -18.74 -4.25 -6.24
N ASN A 85 -18.81 -5.03 -7.32
CA ASN A 85 -19.05 -6.48 -7.22
C ASN A 85 -17.91 -7.20 -6.50
N TYR A 86 -16.70 -6.63 -6.46
CA TYR A 86 -15.57 -7.21 -5.70
C TYR A 86 -15.64 -6.95 -4.20
N PHE A 87 -16.51 -6.05 -3.72
CA PHE A 87 -16.63 -5.76 -2.30
C PHE A 87 -17.41 -6.84 -1.56
N GLY A 88 -16.94 -7.18 -0.35
CA GLY A 88 -17.56 -8.22 0.47
C GLY A 88 -17.27 -9.64 -0.03
N GLN A 89 -16.26 -9.82 -0.89
CA GLN A 89 -15.83 -11.14 -1.38
C GLN A 89 -14.65 -11.66 -0.57
N ASP A 90 -14.59 -12.99 -0.41
CA ASP A 90 -13.53 -13.69 0.31
C ASP A 90 -13.27 -13.07 1.70
N ASP A 91 -12.07 -12.55 1.95
CA ASP A 91 -11.71 -11.90 3.21
C ASP A 91 -12.00 -10.39 3.22
N ASP A 92 -12.39 -9.78 2.09
CA ASP A 92 -12.81 -8.37 2.07
C ASP A 92 -14.21 -8.23 2.70
N ASP A 93 -14.34 -7.28 3.61
CA ASP A 93 -15.57 -6.94 4.31
C ASP A 93 -15.97 -5.48 4.01
N SER A 94 -15.69 -5.01 2.78
CA SER A 94 -16.08 -3.67 2.35
C SER A 94 -17.60 -3.55 2.25
N ASN A 95 -18.14 -2.51 2.86
CA ASN A 95 -19.55 -2.14 2.79
C ASN A 95 -19.68 -0.62 2.62
N PRO A 96 -19.81 -0.13 1.37
CA PRO A 96 -20.01 1.29 1.07
C PRO A 96 -21.14 1.95 1.85
N GLY A 97 -22.25 1.22 2.07
CA GLY A 97 -23.40 1.72 2.81
C GLY A 97 -23.12 2.00 4.30
N GLN A 98 -22.03 1.44 4.83
CA GLN A 98 -21.54 1.66 6.19
C GLN A 98 -20.26 2.50 6.23
N GLY A 99 -19.79 3.01 5.07
CA GLY A 99 -18.51 3.70 4.97
C GLY A 99 -17.29 2.81 5.25
N ARG A 100 -17.46 1.48 5.13
CA ARG A 100 -16.42 0.48 5.39
C ARG A 100 -15.78 0.07 4.08
N TYR A 101 -14.46 0.12 4.01
CA TYR A 101 -13.71 -0.14 2.78
C TYR A 101 -12.34 -0.75 3.06
N TYR A 102 -11.95 -1.72 2.23
CA TYR A 102 -10.62 -2.33 2.13
C TYR A 102 -10.07 -2.85 3.46
N VAL A 103 -10.92 -3.57 4.18
CA VAL A 103 -10.60 -4.21 5.46
C VAL A 103 -11.24 -5.58 5.53
N THR A 104 -10.65 -6.46 6.33
CA THR A 104 -11.28 -7.73 6.68
C THR A 104 -12.35 -7.56 7.74
N SER A 105 -13.14 -8.61 8.00
CA SER A 105 -14.11 -8.64 9.11
C SER A 105 -13.48 -8.39 10.49
N ALA A 106 -12.19 -8.71 10.65
CA ALA A 106 -11.39 -8.42 11.84
C ALA A 106 -10.76 -7.01 11.84
N ASN A 107 -11.10 -6.15 10.88
CA ASN A 107 -10.54 -4.81 10.66
C ASN A 107 -9.05 -4.78 10.27
N LEU A 108 -8.53 -5.87 9.70
CA LEU A 108 -7.15 -5.86 9.19
C LEU A 108 -7.10 -5.10 7.86
N PRO A 109 -6.14 -4.17 7.67
CA PRO A 109 -6.01 -3.40 6.44
C PRO A 109 -5.28 -4.19 5.35
N TRP A 110 -5.55 -3.88 4.08
CA TRP A 110 -4.79 -4.41 2.94
C TRP A 110 -3.49 -3.64 2.63
N ALA A 111 -3.34 -2.42 3.15
CA ALA A 111 -2.23 -1.53 2.82
C ALA A 111 -1.77 -0.68 4.01
N LEU A 112 -0.48 -0.37 4.03
CA LEU A 112 0.17 0.53 4.98
C LEU A 112 0.65 1.81 4.27
N ASN A 113 0.65 2.93 4.98
CA ASN A 113 1.21 4.19 4.51
C ASN A 113 2.31 4.65 5.46
N MET A 114 3.55 4.66 4.98
CA MET A 114 4.73 4.97 5.76
C MET A 114 5.24 6.37 5.42
N ALA A 115 5.47 7.20 6.44
CA ALA A 115 5.95 8.58 6.26
C ALA A 115 7.45 8.68 5.93
N GLN A 116 8.18 7.58 6.07
CA GLN A 116 9.61 7.48 5.85
C GLN A 116 9.93 6.14 5.19
N HIS A 117 11.20 5.99 4.79
CA HIS A 117 11.73 4.71 4.32
C HIS A 117 11.39 3.58 5.29
N TRP A 118 10.93 2.46 4.75
CA TRP A 118 10.54 1.26 5.48
C TRP A 118 11.05 0.05 4.70
N ASP A 119 11.79 -0.82 5.38
CA ASP A 119 12.19 -2.10 4.80
C ASP A 119 11.04 -3.09 4.99
N TYR A 120 10.49 -3.58 3.89
CA TYR A 120 9.38 -4.51 3.93
C TYR A 120 9.86 -5.94 4.25
N PRO A 121 8.99 -6.80 4.83
CA PRO A 121 9.30 -8.20 5.01
C PRO A 121 9.69 -8.87 3.68
N ALA A 122 10.60 -9.84 3.76
CA ALA A 122 10.91 -10.70 2.64
C ALA A 122 9.65 -11.47 2.19
N GLU A 123 9.65 -11.91 0.94
CA GLU A 123 8.55 -12.64 0.32
C GLU A 123 8.10 -13.83 1.19
N LYS A 124 6.80 -13.91 1.47
CA LYS A 124 6.16 -14.92 2.35
C LYS A 124 6.53 -14.84 3.84
N GLU A 125 7.30 -13.85 4.28
CA GLU A 125 7.51 -13.59 5.70
C GLU A 125 6.37 -12.73 6.27
N ASP A 126 5.76 -13.21 7.34
CA ASP A 126 4.70 -12.49 8.03
C ASP A 126 5.26 -11.22 8.72
N ILE A 127 4.60 -10.09 8.52
CA ILE A 127 4.97 -8.81 9.14
C ILE A 127 5.04 -8.90 10.67
N VAL A 128 4.22 -9.71 11.34
CA VAL A 128 4.28 -9.84 12.81
C VAL A 128 5.53 -10.59 13.27
N GLN A 129 6.14 -11.36 12.37
CA GLN A 129 7.39 -12.07 12.63
C GLN A 129 8.61 -11.23 12.25
N ALA A 130 8.50 -10.38 11.23
CA ALA A 130 9.53 -9.43 10.84
C ALA A 130 9.60 -8.23 11.80
N TYR A 131 8.45 -7.73 12.23
CA TYR A 131 8.28 -6.60 13.13
C TYR A 131 7.52 -7.03 14.39
N LEU A 132 8.28 -7.36 15.44
CA LEU A 132 7.81 -8.01 16.66
C LEU A 132 6.85 -7.16 17.51
N LYS A 133 6.75 -5.85 17.23
CA LYS A 133 5.80 -4.93 17.87
C LYS A 133 4.62 -4.51 17.01
N PHE A 134 4.55 -5.01 15.78
CA PHE A 134 3.47 -4.66 14.84
C PHE A 134 2.10 -5.07 15.37
N ALA A 135 1.96 -6.30 15.91
CA ALA A 135 0.68 -6.79 16.40
C ALA A 135 0.18 -5.96 17.61
N ASP A 136 1.04 -5.70 18.60
CA ASP A 136 0.71 -4.88 19.76
C ASP A 136 0.31 -3.45 19.35
N TRP A 137 1.02 -2.87 18.38
CA TRP A 137 0.69 -1.57 17.79
C TRP A 137 -0.69 -1.60 17.12
N ALA A 138 -0.92 -2.54 16.21
CA ALA A 138 -2.16 -2.65 15.44
C ALA A 138 -3.38 -2.86 16.34
N GLN A 139 -3.28 -3.78 17.31
CA GLN A 139 -4.36 -4.09 18.26
C GLN A 139 -4.67 -2.93 19.21
N SER A 140 -3.69 -2.06 19.48
CA SER A 140 -3.90 -0.85 20.28
C SER A 140 -4.54 0.31 19.52
N GLY A 141 -4.83 0.14 18.22
CA GLY A 141 -5.26 1.25 17.36
C GLY A 141 -4.17 2.30 17.15
N GLY A 142 -2.89 1.89 17.27
CA GLY A 142 -1.73 2.76 17.11
C GLY A 142 -1.32 3.55 18.35
N ALA A 143 -1.92 3.31 19.51
CA ALA A 143 -1.58 3.99 20.76
C ALA A 143 -0.25 3.51 21.37
N ASN A 144 0.09 2.23 21.20
CA ASN A 144 1.31 1.62 21.71
C ASN A 144 2.30 1.35 20.57
N TYR A 145 3.60 1.40 20.86
CA TYR A 145 4.67 1.07 19.90
C TYR A 145 4.52 1.80 18.56
N SER A 146 4.21 3.10 18.59
CA SER A 146 4.08 3.93 17.38
C SER A 146 5.37 4.01 16.55
N ASP A 147 6.49 3.57 17.12
CA ASP A 147 7.81 3.43 16.55
C ASP A 147 8.16 1.99 16.14
N TRP A 148 7.19 1.07 16.07
CA TRP A 148 7.40 -0.37 15.78
C TRP A 148 8.27 -0.64 14.55
N TYR A 149 8.24 0.26 13.56
CA TYR A 149 8.94 0.13 12.28
C TYR A 149 10.39 0.65 12.30
N LEU A 150 10.82 1.33 13.36
CA LEU A 150 12.15 1.93 13.44
C LEU A 150 13.25 0.87 13.64
N GLN A 151 14.33 0.98 12.86
CA GLN A 151 15.47 0.06 12.91
C GLN A 151 16.34 0.21 14.16
N ASN A 152 16.26 1.34 14.86
CA ASN A 152 17.12 1.63 16.02
C ASN A 152 16.64 1.00 17.34
N GLN A 153 15.59 0.17 17.29
CA GLN A 153 15.03 -0.55 18.44
C GLN A 153 15.43 -2.04 18.36
N PRO A 154 16.48 -2.49 19.08
CA PRO A 154 17.10 -3.81 18.85
C PRO A 154 16.20 -5.03 19.06
N SER A 155 15.04 -4.86 19.71
CA SER A 155 14.09 -5.94 20.02
C SER A 155 12.79 -5.86 19.21
N TYR A 156 12.67 -4.92 18.27
CA TYR A 156 11.43 -4.69 17.52
C TYR A 156 11.41 -5.41 16.18
N ARG A 157 12.56 -5.90 15.72
CA ARG A 157 12.71 -6.39 14.36
C ARG A 157 13.57 -7.65 14.30
N ASN A 158 13.19 -8.55 13.40
CA ASN A 158 13.97 -9.71 13.02
C ASN A 158 14.56 -9.46 11.63
N ASP A 159 15.83 -9.06 11.57
CA ASP A 159 16.51 -8.72 10.31
C ASP A 159 16.60 -9.90 9.33
N GLY A 160 16.54 -11.14 9.82
CA GLY A 160 16.52 -12.33 8.97
C GLY A 160 15.24 -12.49 8.15
N LYS A 161 14.21 -11.67 8.39
CA LYS A 161 12.92 -11.70 7.70
C LYS A 161 12.64 -10.46 6.87
N ILE A 162 13.64 -9.62 6.66
CA ILE A 162 13.53 -8.34 5.93
C ILE A 162 14.22 -8.48 4.57
N TYR A 163 13.70 -7.78 3.57
CA TYR A 163 14.31 -7.65 2.25
C TYR A 163 15.15 -6.36 2.15
#